data_AF-A0A7S2YZS8-F1
#
_entry.id   AF-A0A7S2YZS8-F1
#
_cell.length_a   1.000
_cell.length_b   1.000
_cell.length_c   1.000
_cell.angle_alpha   90.00
_cell.angle_beta   90.00
_cell.angle_gamma   90.00
#
_symmetry.space_group_name_H-M   'P 1'
#
loop_
_entity.id
_entity.type
_entity.pdbx_description
1 polymer ?
#
loop_
_entity_poly.entity_id
_entity_poly.type
_entity_poly.pdbx_seq_one_letter_code
_entity_poly.pdbx_strand_id
1 'polypeptide(L)'
;AMATVASNTMLRAALASRVAASWTKSVAPFASRAFSTERTYGGLTDEDRIFTNLYGKHDPFLKGAMKRGDWYRTKDLVLMGRDWIISEMKASGLRGRGGAGFPSGLKWSFMPKNTDPAKPSYLVVNADESEPGTCKDREIMRHDPHKLVEGCLIAGVGMGARAGYIYIRGEYVNERLALEKAVAEAYEAGLIGKNACGTGYDYDLYVHHGAGAYICGEETALIESLEGKTGKPRLKPPFPAGVGLYGCPTTVTNVETVAVAPTILRRGPEWFSSFGRPNNHGTKLFCISGHVNRPCTVEEEMSIPLRELIDRHCGGVIGGWDNLLAIIPGGSSVPLLPKPLCDDVLMDFDALREVQSGL
;
A
#
# COMPACT_ATOMS: atom_id res chain seq x y z
N ALA A 1 -63.27 -19.28 -57.30
CA ALA A 1 -62.33 -19.42 -56.16
C ALA A 1 -62.13 -18.07 -55.46
N MET A 2 -63.21 -17.53 -54.88
CA MET A 2 -63.25 -16.26 -54.13
C MET A 2 -64.23 -16.40 -52.94
N ALA A 3 -64.11 -17.49 -52.18
CA ALA A 3 -64.86 -17.70 -50.94
C ALA A 3 -64.00 -18.24 -49.79
N THR A 4 -62.69 -18.46 -50.03
CA THR A 4 -61.77 -19.04 -49.02
C THR A 4 -60.74 -18.04 -48.48
N VAL A 5 -60.76 -16.78 -48.95
CA VAL A 5 -59.81 -15.73 -48.54
C VAL A 5 -60.39 -14.78 -47.47
N ALA A 6 -61.71 -14.71 -47.30
CA ALA A 6 -62.33 -13.82 -46.30
C ALA A 6 -62.46 -14.41 -44.88
N SER A 7 -62.38 -15.74 -44.73
CA SER A 7 -62.53 -16.42 -43.42
C SER A 7 -61.24 -16.43 -42.58
N ASN A 8 -60.07 -16.38 -43.22
CA ASN A 8 -58.77 -16.40 -42.52
C ASN A 8 -58.31 -15.03 -42.00
N THR A 9 -58.97 -13.93 -42.41
CA THR A 9 -58.62 -12.57 -41.95
C THR A 9 -59.36 -12.18 -40.66
N MET A 10 -60.56 -12.72 -40.42
CA MET A 10 -61.29 -12.48 -39.16
C MET A 10 -60.78 -13.34 -37.98
N LEU A 11 -60.27 -14.56 -38.22
CA LEU A 11 -59.69 -15.38 -37.15
C LEU A 11 -58.34 -14.85 -36.62
N ARG A 12 -57.56 -14.17 -37.47
CA ARG A 12 -56.26 -13.58 -37.06
C ARG A 12 -56.41 -12.26 -36.29
N ALA A 13 -57.49 -11.50 -36.50
CA ALA A 13 -57.77 -10.27 -35.73
C ALA A 13 -58.33 -10.56 -34.32
N ALA A 14 -59.08 -11.65 -34.13
CA ALA A 14 -59.65 -12.03 -32.83
C ALA A 14 -58.65 -12.69 -31.87
N LEU A 15 -57.57 -13.32 -32.39
CA LEU A 15 -56.47 -13.82 -31.55
C LEU A 15 -55.49 -12.70 -31.14
N ALA A 16 -55.28 -11.70 -31.99
CA ALA A 16 -54.40 -10.58 -31.69
C ALA A 16 -54.94 -9.65 -30.58
N SER A 17 -56.26 -9.50 -30.44
CA SER A 17 -56.85 -8.68 -29.37
C SER A 17 -57.01 -9.42 -28.03
N ARG A 18 -57.02 -10.76 -28.02
CA ARG A 18 -57.10 -11.56 -26.77
C ARG A 18 -55.73 -11.84 -26.13
N VAL A 19 -54.63 -11.76 -26.88
CA VAL A 19 -53.27 -11.84 -26.31
C VAL A 19 -52.78 -10.47 -25.82
N ALA A 20 -53.26 -9.37 -26.41
CA ALA A 20 -52.91 -8.01 -25.97
C ALA A 20 -53.62 -7.55 -24.68
N ALA A 21 -54.69 -8.24 -24.25
CA ALA A 21 -55.51 -7.85 -23.09
C ALA A 21 -55.21 -8.63 -21.78
N SER A 22 -54.27 -9.57 -21.78
CA SER A 22 -53.84 -10.28 -20.55
C SER A 22 -52.49 -9.82 -19.98
N TRP A 23 -51.87 -8.80 -20.56
CA TRP A 23 -50.54 -8.29 -20.17
C TRP A 23 -50.57 -6.93 -19.45
N THR A 24 -51.68 -6.58 -18.79
CA THR A 24 -51.80 -5.29 -18.07
C THR A 24 -52.25 -5.42 -16.61
N LYS A 25 -52.02 -6.56 -15.94
CA LYS A 25 -52.18 -6.64 -14.49
C LYS A 25 -51.02 -7.39 -13.81
N SER A 26 -50.46 -6.69 -12.83
CA SER A 26 -49.41 -7.05 -11.86
C SER A 26 -47.99 -7.23 -12.39
N VAL A 27 -47.36 -6.12 -12.78
CA VAL A 27 -45.95 -5.91 -12.43
C VAL A 27 -45.97 -4.97 -11.23
N ALA A 28 -45.99 -5.54 -10.02
CA ALA A 28 -45.53 -4.78 -8.86
C ALA A 28 -44.12 -4.29 -9.19
N PRO A 29 -43.75 -3.04 -8.86
CA PRO A 29 -42.38 -2.63 -9.03
C PRO A 29 -41.54 -3.64 -8.25
N PHE A 30 -40.68 -4.39 -8.95
CA PHE A 30 -39.52 -4.96 -8.31
C PHE A 30 -38.77 -3.73 -7.80
N ALA A 31 -39.10 -3.31 -6.57
CA ALA A 31 -38.20 -2.55 -5.76
C ALA A 31 -36.90 -3.34 -5.88
N SER A 32 -35.91 -2.72 -6.50
CA SER A 32 -34.54 -3.18 -6.37
C SER A 32 -34.39 -3.40 -4.87
N ARG A 33 -34.28 -4.67 -4.46
CA ARG A 33 -33.52 -4.95 -3.27
C ARG A 33 -32.14 -4.47 -3.64
N ALA A 34 -31.89 -3.19 -3.38
CA ALA A 34 -30.57 -2.76 -3.01
C ALA A 34 -30.20 -3.71 -1.89
N PHE A 35 -29.44 -4.75 -2.23
CA PHE A 35 -28.52 -5.27 -1.25
C PHE A 35 -27.61 -4.09 -0.96
N SER A 36 -27.98 -3.28 0.04
CA SER A 36 -26.99 -2.53 0.78
C SER A 36 -26.11 -3.60 1.41
N THR A 37 -25.09 -4.01 0.66
CA THR A 37 -23.90 -4.59 1.27
C THR A 37 -23.21 -3.41 1.93
N GLU A 38 -23.81 -2.90 3.02
CA GLU A 38 -23.11 -2.04 3.96
C GLU A 38 -22.05 -2.92 4.60
N ARG A 39 -20.95 -3.08 3.87
CA ARG A 39 -19.76 -3.67 4.39
C ARG A 39 -19.25 -2.73 5.47
N THR A 40 -19.26 -3.19 6.71
CA THR A 40 -18.52 -2.55 7.79
C THR A 40 -17.03 -2.81 7.57
N TYR A 41 -16.22 -1.76 7.58
CA TYR A 41 -14.76 -1.84 7.44
C TYR A 41 -14.09 -1.77 8.82
N GLY A 42 -12.91 -2.36 8.95
CA GLY A 42 -12.22 -2.57 10.22
C GLY A 42 -12.40 -3.99 10.74
N GLY A 43 -11.72 -4.32 11.84
CA GLY A 43 -11.81 -5.66 12.44
C GLY A 43 -10.86 -6.66 11.78
N LEU A 44 -9.69 -6.18 11.36
CA LEU A 44 -8.61 -6.98 10.80
C LEU A 44 -8.19 -8.05 11.81
N THR A 45 -8.29 -9.31 11.38
CA THR A 45 -7.88 -10.45 12.19
C THR A 45 -6.35 -10.51 12.32
N ASP A 46 -5.85 -11.13 13.38
CA ASP A 46 -4.40 -11.24 13.59
C ASP A 46 -3.70 -12.08 12.50
N GLU A 47 -4.41 -13.02 11.88
CA GLU A 47 -3.90 -13.80 10.75
C GLU A 47 -3.79 -12.99 9.46
N ASP A 48 -4.60 -11.93 9.31
CA ASP A 48 -4.58 -11.02 8.16
C ASP A 48 -3.55 -9.88 8.30
N ARG A 49 -2.97 -9.68 9.49
CA ARG A 49 -1.90 -8.69 9.70
C ARG A 49 -0.65 -9.09 8.93
N ILE A 50 -0.10 -8.16 8.15
CA ILE A 50 1.15 -8.35 7.40
C ILE A 50 2.36 -8.19 8.32
N PHE A 51 2.31 -7.22 9.23
CA PHE A 51 3.39 -6.88 10.15
C PHE A 51 3.22 -7.60 11.49
N THR A 52 3.42 -8.92 11.47
CA THR A 52 3.10 -9.81 12.60
C THR A 52 4.00 -9.64 13.82
N ASN A 53 5.20 -9.06 13.69
CA ASN A 53 6.07 -8.74 14.82
C ASN A 53 6.17 -7.24 15.08
N LEU A 54 5.17 -6.44 14.71
CA LEU A 54 5.18 -4.98 14.83
C LEU A 54 5.61 -4.46 16.21
N TYR A 55 5.33 -5.21 17.28
CA TYR A 55 5.66 -4.85 18.66
C TYR A 55 6.96 -5.46 19.21
N GLY A 56 7.77 -6.12 18.39
CA GLY A 56 9.07 -6.68 18.80
C GLY A 56 8.99 -7.81 19.82
N LYS A 57 7.86 -8.55 19.87
CA LYS A 57 7.64 -9.65 20.82
C LYS A 57 8.40 -10.93 20.45
N HIS A 58 8.76 -11.08 19.19
CA HIS A 58 9.49 -12.21 18.62
C HIS A 58 10.84 -11.76 18.06
N ASP A 59 11.71 -12.73 17.77
CA ASP A 59 13.02 -12.48 17.16
C ASP A 59 12.87 -11.75 15.80
N PRO A 60 13.40 -10.52 15.64
CA PRO A 60 13.26 -9.75 14.41
C PRO A 60 14.17 -10.24 13.27
N PHE A 61 15.16 -11.08 13.58
CA PHE A 61 16.21 -11.52 12.67
C PHE A 61 15.84 -12.81 11.93
N LEU A 62 16.73 -13.31 11.07
CA LEU A 62 16.41 -14.26 9.99
C LEU A 62 15.66 -15.51 10.48
N LYS A 63 16.10 -16.11 11.59
CA LYS A 63 15.47 -17.31 12.17
C LYS A 63 14.03 -17.06 12.60
N GLY A 64 13.76 -15.93 13.23
CA GLY A 64 12.41 -15.51 13.60
C GLY A 64 11.57 -15.14 12.37
N ALA A 65 12.15 -14.38 11.44
CA ALA A 65 11.48 -13.91 10.23
C ALA A 65 11.00 -15.09 9.35
N MET A 66 11.85 -16.10 9.13
CA MET A 66 11.46 -17.30 8.37
C MET A 66 10.29 -18.06 9.00
N LYS A 67 10.20 -18.10 10.35
CA LYS A 67 9.05 -18.72 11.04
C LYS A 67 7.74 -17.96 10.83
N ARG A 68 7.82 -16.65 10.56
CA ARG A 68 6.67 -15.79 10.26
C ARG A 68 6.33 -15.76 8.76
N GLY A 69 7.05 -16.52 7.93
CA GLY A 69 6.82 -16.63 6.50
C GLY A 69 7.57 -15.61 5.64
N ASP A 70 8.48 -14.83 6.21
CA ASP A 70 9.41 -14.02 5.42
C ASP A 70 10.42 -14.95 4.73
N TRP A 71 10.88 -14.55 3.54
CA TRP A 71 11.74 -15.36 2.67
C TRP A 71 11.13 -16.70 2.19
N TYR A 72 9.84 -16.92 2.44
CA TYR A 72 9.15 -18.12 1.97
C TYR A 72 8.93 -18.06 0.46
N ARG A 73 9.53 -19.01 -0.27
CA ARG A 73 9.40 -19.16 -1.73
C ARG A 73 9.74 -17.89 -2.52
N THR A 74 10.59 -17.01 -1.98
CA THR A 74 11.03 -15.78 -2.66
C THR A 74 11.70 -16.09 -3.99
N LYS A 75 12.46 -17.19 -4.05
CA LYS A 75 13.04 -17.71 -5.31
C LYS A 75 11.99 -17.85 -6.41
N ASP A 76 10.85 -18.45 -6.09
CA ASP A 76 9.77 -18.66 -7.07
C ASP A 76 9.20 -17.32 -7.53
N LEU A 77 8.95 -16.39 -6.59
CA LEU A 77 8.45 -15.05 -6.90
C LEU A 77 9.40 -14.28 -7.83
N VAL A 78 10.71 -14.38 -7.60
CA VAL A 78 11.72 -13.77 -8.47
C VAL A 78 11.70 -14.40 -9.87
N LEU A 79 11.56 -15.73 -9.96
CA LEU A 79 11.52 -16.45 -11.23
C LEU A 79 10.23 -16.24 -12.03
N MET A 80 9.11 -15.89 -11.39
CA MET A 80 7.90 -15.43 -12.09
C MET A 80 8.17 -14.14 -12.90
N GLY A 81 9.17 -13.38 -12.49
CA GLY A 81 9.74 -12.28 -13.26
C GLY A 81 8.99 -10.96 -13.14
N ARG A 82 9.58 -9.95 -13.77
CA ARG A 82 9.18 -8.54 -13.66
C ARG A 82 7.72 -8.28 -14.02
N ASP A 83 7.28 -8.75 -15.19
CA ASP A 83 5.95 -8.42 -15.70
C ASP A 83 4.85 -9.03 -14.82
N TRP A 84 5.06 -10.24 -14.30
CA TRP A 84 4.15 -10.86 -13.34
C TRP A 84 4.08 -10.06 -12.03
N ILE A 85 5.22 -9.72 -11.41
CA ILE A 85 5.26 -8.91 -10.18
C ILE A 85 4.51 -7.59 -10.36
N ILE A 86 4.77 -6.84 -11.44
CA ILE A 86 4.08 -5.57 -11.71
C ILE A 86 2.56 -5.81 -11.87
N SER A 87 2.16 -6.86 -12.58
CA SER A 87 0.75 -7.18 -12.82
C SER A 87 0.01 -7.45 -11.51
N GLU A 88 0.55 -8.32 -10.66
CA GLU A 88 -0.04 -8.66 -9.36
C GLU A 88 -0.11 -7.43 -8.45
N MET A 89 0.95 -6.61 -8.42
CA MET A 89 0.95 -5.37 -7.62
C MET A 89 -0.07 -4.35 -8.13
N LYS A 90 -0.35 -4.29 -9.45
CA LYS A 90 -1.45 -3.50 -10.00
C LYS A 90 -2.81 -4.07 -9.62
N ALA A 91 -2.99 -5.39 -9.75
CA ALA A 91 -4.22 -6.09 -9.41
C ALA A 91 -4.58 -5.96 -7.92
N SER A 92 -3.58 -5.92 -7.03
CA SER A 92 -3.79 -5.71 -5.59
C SER A 92 -4.41 -4.35 -5.23
N GLY A 93 -4.34 -3.37 -6.14
CA GLY A 93 -4.80 -2.01 -5.86
C GLY A 93 -3.96 -1.25 -4.83
N LEU A 94 -2.75 -1.72 -4.49
CA LEU A 94 -1.89 -1.06 -3.50
C LEU A 94 -1.56 0.38 -3.90
N ARG A 95 -1.94 1.33 -3.04
CA ARG A 95 -1.55 2.74 -3.12
C ARG A 95 -0.35 3.06 -2.22
N GLY A 96 0.48 4.01 -2.63
CA GLY A 96 1.70 4.38 -1.91
C GLY A 96 1.43 4.83 -0.48
N ARG A 97 2.19 4.28 0.46
CA ARG A 97 2.02 4.43 1.92
C ARG A 97 2.87 5.56 2.52
N GLY A 98 3.26 6.53 1.70
CA GLY A 98 4.07 7.70 2.09
C GLY A 98 3.31 9.03 2.04
N GLY A 99 1.98 9.02 1.95
CA GLY A 99 1.12 10.22 1.94
C GLY A 99 0.52 10.57 0.57
N ALA A 100 1.29 10.46 -0.52
CA ALA A 100 0.78 10.81 -1.86
C ALA A 100 -0.28 9.84 -2.43
N GLY A 101 -0.42 8.64 -1.85
CA GLY A 101 -1.43 7.66 -2.27
C GLY A 101 -1.36 7.21 -3.73
N PHE A 102 -0.22 7.37 -4.41
CA PHE A 102 -0.09 7.02 -5.84
C PHE A 102 -0.12 5.49 -6.04
N PRO A 103 -0.82 4.93 -7.06
CA PRO A 103 -0.89 3.49 -7.28
C PRO A 103 0.50 2.85 -7.50
N SER A 104 0.92 1.95 -6.60
CA SER A 104 2.31 1.48 -6.49
C SER A 104 2.72 0.63 -7.68
N GLY A 105 1.89 -0.35 -8.09
CA GLY A 105 2.17 -1.17 -9.27
C GLY A 105 2.25 -0.35 -10.57
N LEU A 106 1.46 0.73 -10.68
CA LEU A 106 1.58 1.68 -11.79
C LEU A 106 2.92 2.43 -11.73
N LYS A 107 3.29 2.94 -10.54
CA LYS A 107 4.58 3.64 -10.33
C LYS A 107 5.76 2.77 -10.76
N TRP A 108 5.77 1.51 -10.34
CA TRP A 108 6.84 0.56 -10.65
C TRP A 108 6.93 0.27 -12.15
N SER A 109 5.80 0.33 -12.86
CA SER A 109 5.77 0.12 -14.31
C SER A 109 6.35 1.27 -15.13
N PHE A 110 6.64 2.43 -14.53
CA PHE A 110 7.31 3.53 -15.22
C PHE A 110 8.81 3.32 -15.43
N MET A 111 9.42 2.41 -14.66
CA MET A 111 10.84 2.09 -14.80
C MET A 111 11.09 1.46 -16.19
N PRO A 112 12.20 1.79 -16.86
CA PRO A 112 12.46 1.29 -18.21
C PRO A 112 12.56 -0.24 -18.22
N LYS A 113 11.98 -0.89 -19.23
CA LYS A 113 12.09 -2.34 -19.41
C LYS A 113 13.50 -2.76 -19.85
N ASN A 114 14.08 -1.98 -20.75
CA ASN A 114 15.43 -2.19 -21.26
C ASN A 114 16.40 -1.34 -20.44
N THR A 115 17.12 -1.98 -19.52
CA THR A 115 18.20 -1.34 -18.76
C THR A 115 19.44 -1.20 -19.64
N ASP A 116 19.82 0.03 -19.93
CA ASP A 116 21.15 0.34 -20.45
C ASP A 116 22.18 -0.02 -19.36
N PRO A 117 23.17 -0.90 -19.62
CA PRO A 117 24.20 -1.23 -18.65
C PRO A 117 24.97 0.00 -18.13
N ALA A 118 25.06 1.07 -18.92
CA ALA A 118 25.66 2.34 -18.52
C ALA A 118 24.74 3.18 -17.61
N LYS A 119 23.44 2.89 -17.58
CA LYS A 119 22.43 3.54 -16.72
C LYS A 119 21.56 2.50 -16.01
N PRO A 120 22.14 1.75 -15.06
CA PRO A 120 21.40 0.74 -14.30
C PRO A 120 20.23 1.39 -13.55
N SER A 121 19.11 0.68 -13.46
CA SER A 121 17.97 1.16 -12.66
C SER A 121 18.23 0.96 -11.17
N TYR A 122 17.73 1.87 -10.33
CA TYR A 122 17.84 1.77 -8.88
C TYR A 122 16.48 1.79 -8.20
N LEU A 123 16.36 1.00 -7.13
CA LEU A 123 15.32 1.17 -6.12
C LEU A 123 15.88 2.07 -5.03
N VAL A 124 15.11 3.08 -4.62
CA VAL A 124 15.40 3.83 -3.40
C VAL A 124 14.21 3.67 -2.46
N VAL A 125 14.46 3.16 -1.27
CA VAL A 125 13.47 3.06 -0.21
C VAL A 125 13.60 4.29 0.67
N ASN A 126 12.52 5.05 0.75
CA ASN A 126 12.41 6.19 1.64
C ASN A 126 12.08 5.70 3.05
N ALA A 127 13.06 5.75 3.94
CA ALA A 127 12.96 5.38 5.35
C ALA A 127 13.32 6.56 6.27
N ASP A 128 13.14 7.80 5.79
CA ASP A 128 13.43 9.01 6.56
C ASP A 128 12.35 9.30 7.62
N GLU A 129 11.06 9.02 7.36
CA GLU A 129 9.95 9.15 8.32
C GLU A 129 10.07 10.36 9.29
N SER A 130 10.37 11.53 8.74
CA SER A 130 10.49 12.75 9.55
C SER A 130 9.14 13.44 9.78
N GLU A 131 8.06 12.91 9.22
CA GLU A 131 6.68 13.44 9.35
C GLU A 131 6.19 13.34 10.81
N PRO A 132 5.91 14.47 11.48
CA PRO A 132 5.37 14.47 12.83
C PRO A 132 4.11 13.61 12.97
N GLY A 133 4.08 12.78 14.02
CA GLY A 133 2.99 11.83 14.27
C GLY A 133 3.17 10.46 13.60
N THR A 134 4.18 10.29 12.75
CA THR A 134 4.44 9.03 12.03
C THR A 134 5.60 8.26 12.66
N CYS A 135 5.38 6.98 12.99
CA CYS A 135 6.40 6.09 13.56
C CYS A 135 6.23 4.62 13.13
N LYS A 136 5.55 4.38 12.01
CA LYS A 136 5.27 3.06 11.42
C LYS A 136 6.48 2.45 10.74
N ASP A 137 7.23 3.23 9.98
CA ASP A 137 8.43 2.80 9.26
C ASP A 137 9.52 2.48 10.29
N ARG A 138 9.57 3.26 11.39
CA ARG A 138 10.38 2.94 12.57
C ARG A 138 10.10 1.53 13.10
N GLU A 139 8.84 1.12 13.28
CA GLU A 139 8.52 -0.23 13.79
C GLU A 139 8.98 -1.33 12.81
N ILE A 140 8.75 -1.14 11.50
CA ILE A 140 9.16 -2.11 10.47
C ILE A 140 10.68 -2.33 10.53
N MET A 141 11.46 -1.25 10.58
CA MET A 141 12.93 -1.33 10.52
C MET A 141 13.56 -2.01 11.73
N ARG A 142 13.00 -1.88 12.94
CA ARG A 142 13.57 -2.55 14.14
C ARG A 142 12.97 -3.90 14.45
N HIS A 143 11.70 -4.14 14.14
CA HIS A 143 11.00 -5.35 14.58
C HIS A 143 10.73 -6.38 13.47
N ASP A 144 10.66 -5.95 12.20
CA ASP A 144 10.50 -6.84 11.04
C ASP A 144 11.44 -6.44 9.86
N PRO A 145 12.75 -6.24 10.08
CA PRO A 145 13.66 -5.74 9.02
C PRO A 145 13.78 -6.71 7.83
N HIS A 146 13.71 -8.02 8.05
CA HIS A 146 13.78 -8.99 6.94
C HIS A 146 12.63 -8.88 5.96
N LYS A 147 11.43 -8.47 6.41
CA LYS A 147 10.28 -8.22 5.55
C LYS A 147 10.55 -7.04 4.60
N LEU A 148 11.22 -6.00 5.11
CA LEU A 148 11.68 -4.88 4.29
C LEU A 148 12.77 -5.32 3.29
N VAL A 149 13.79 -6.05 3.73
CA VAL A 149 14.88 -6.52 2.86
C VAL A 149 14.34 -7.42 1.74
N GLU A 150 13.45 -8.36 2.06
CA GLU A 150 12.76 -9.18 1.06
C GLU A 150 11.93 -8.32 0.11
N GLY A 151 11.21 -7.34 0.64
CA GLY A 151 10.47 -6.35 -0.15
C GLY A 151 11.36 -5.61 -1.14
N CYS A 152 12.56 -5.21 -0.74
CA CYS A 152 13.53 -4.55 -1.60
C CYS A 152 13.92 -5.45 -2.78
N LEU A 153 14.21 -6.73 -2.54
CA LEU A 153 14.52 -7.68 -3.61
C LEU A 153 13.34 -7.82 -4.58
N ILE A 154 12.13 -8.06 -4.07
CA ILE A 154 10.93 -8.26 -4.89
C ILE A 154 10.59 -7.01 -5.71
N ALA A 155 10.57 -5.84 -5.07
CA ALA A 155 10.34 -4.57 -5.77
C ALA A 155 11.47 -4.27 -6.76
N GLY A 156 12.71 -4.61 -6.41
CA GLY A 156 13.88 -4.51 -7.27
C GLY A 156 13.73 -5.32 -8.56
N VAL A 157 13.39 -6.61 -8.46
CA VAL A 157 13.10 -7.47 -9.61
C VAL A 157 11.92 -6.93 -10.42
N GLY A 158 10.84 -6.52 -9.75
CA GLY A 158 9.67 -5.89 -10.38
C GLY A 158 10.00 -4.62 -11.15
N MET A 159 11.07 -3.90 -10.79
CA MET A 159 11.49 -2.67 -11.47
C MET A 159 12.74 -2.84 -12.34
N GLY A 160 13.33 -4.04 -12.39
CA GLY A 160 14.61 -4.28 -13.06
C GLY A 160 15.77 -3.51 -12.41
N ALA A 161 15.72 -3.27 -11.11
CA ALA A 161 16.73 -2.50 -10.39
C ALA A 161 17.99 -3.33 -10.11
N ARG A 162 19.18 -2.81 -10.46
CA ARG A 162 20.46 -3.43 -10.17
C ARG A 162 20.77 -3.47 -8.67
N ALA A 163 20.34 -2.44 -7.96
CA ALA A 163 20.55 -2.30 -6.53
C ALA A 163 19.42 -1.53 -5.88
N GLY A 164 19.25 -1.75 -4.58
CA GLY A 164 18.42 -0.97 -3.68
C GLY A 164 19.28 -0.10 -2.77
N TYR A 165 18.78 1.10 -2.47
CA TYR A 165 19.30 1.94 -1.39
C TYR A 165 18.19 2.24 -0.41
N ILE A 166 18.36 1.85 0.85
CA ILE A 166 17.47 2.25 1.93
C ILE A 166 18.03 3.52 2.54
N TYR A 167 17.35 4.65 2.33
CA TYR A 167 17.71 5.93 2.92
C TYR A 167 17.00 6.06 4.27
N ILE A 168 17.71 5.75 5.34
CA ILE A 168 17.18 5.82 6.70
C ILE A 168 17.37 7.20 7.31
N ARG A 169 16.42 7.59 8.15
CA ARG A 169 16.53 8.78 8.99
C ARG A 169 17.83 8.78 9.80
N GLY A 170 18.48 9.94 9.91
CA GLY A 170 19.72 10.06 10.68
C GLY A 170 19.58 9.72 12.16
N GLU A 171 18.45 10.07 12.77
CA GLU A 171 18.17 9.85 14.19
C GLU A 171 17.82 8.39 14.52
N TYR A 172 17.47 7.58 13.52
CA TYR A 172 17.10 6.17 13.67
C TYR A 172 18.33 5.26 13.72
N VAL A 173 19.23 5.54 14.67
CA VAL A 173 20.52 4.83 14.80
C VAL A 173 20.32 3.36 15.14
N ASN A 174 19.44 3.03 16.11
CA ASN A 174 19.23 1.64 16.53
C ASN A 174 18.48 0.83 15.47
N GLU A 175 17.49 1.45 14.84
CA GLU A 175 16.74 0.89 13.72
C GLU A 175 17.68 0.64 12.52
N ARG A 176 18.62 1.56 12.23
CA ARG A 176 19.67 1.37 11.23
C ARG A 176 20.53 0.16 11.54
N LEU A 177 21.02 0.04 12.77
CA LEU A 177 21.87 -1.08 13.18
C LEU A 177 21.14 -2.42 13.10
N ALA A 178 19.85 -2.46 13.46
CA ALA A 178 19.02 -3.64 13.30
C ALA A 178 18.85 -4.02 11.82
N LEU A 179 18.61 -3.03 10.96
CA LEU A 179 18.45 -3.23 9.52
C LEU A 179 19.76 -3.66 8.86
N GLU A 180 20.90 -3.01 9.18
CA GLU A 180 22.23 -3.41 8.70
C GLU A 180 22.56 -4.85 9.08
N LYS A 181 22.21 -5.26 10.30
CA LYS A 181 22.35 -6.65 10.73
C LYS A 181 21.47 -7.61 9.90
N ALA A 182 20.21 -7.26 9.65
CA ALA A 182 19.33 -8.09 8.83
C ALA A 182 19.79 -8.19 7.36
N VAL A 183 20.34 -7.10 6.82
CA VAL A 183 20.98 -7.06 5.49
C VAL A 183 22.19 -7.99 5.46
N ALA A 184 23.07 -7.91 6.47
CA ALA A 184 24.22 -8.81 6.59
C ALA A 184 23.79 -10.29 6.68
N GLU A 185 22.80 -10.63 7.50
CA GLU A 185 22.25 -11.99 7.58
C GLU A 185 21.68 -12.46 6.24
N ALA A 186 21.03 -11.57 5.48
CA ALA A 186 20.50 -11.89 4.16
C ALA A 186 21.61 -12.12 3.11
N TYR A 187 22.72 -11.38 3.18
CA TYR A 187 23.91 -11.63 2.37
C TYR A 187 24.58 -12.96 2.74
N GLU A 188 24.79 -13.23 4.04
CA GLU A 188 25.39 -14.47 4.54
C GLU A 188 24.57 -15.71 4.14
N ALA A 189 23.25 -15.59 4.13
CA ALA A 189 22.34 -16.65 3.70
C ALA A 189 22.16 -16.76 2.17
N GLY A 190 22.79 -15.89 1.38
CA GLY A 190 22.66 -15.88 -0.09
C GLY A 190 21.27 -15.48 -0.60
N LEU A 191 20.51 -14.75 0.21
CA LEU A 191 19.15 -14.28 -0.11
C LEU A 191 19.19 -13.03 -1.00
N ILE A 192 20.23 -12.20 -0.83
CA ILE A 192 20.55 -11.03 -1.66
C ILE A 192 22.04 -11.08 -2.07
N GLY A 193 22.45 -10.12 -2.90
CA GLY A 193 23.77 -10.06 -3.51
C GLY A 193 23.81 -10.77 -4.86
N LYS A 194 24.96 -11.38 -5.17
CA LYS A 194 25.13 -12.15 -6.40
C LYS A 194 24.23 -13.39 -6.37
N ASN A 195 23.46 -13.62 -7.44
CA ASN A 195 22.55 -14.75 -7.56
C ASN A 195 21.55 -14.84 -6.37
N ALA A 196 20.87 -13.73 -6.08
CA ALA A 196 19.92 -13.58 -4.98
C ALA A 196 18.90 -14.74 -4.96
N CYS A 197 18.75 -15.40 -3.81
CA CYS A 197 17.90 -16.59 -3.62
C CYS A 197 18.20 -17.76 -4.60
N GLY A 198 19.38 -17.80 -5.23
CA GLY A 198 19.74 -18.82 -6.21
C GLY A 198 18.89 -18.76 -7.49
N THR A 199 18.54 -17.56 -7.96
CA THR A 199 17.63 -17.29 -9.08
C THR A 199 18.33 -16.90 -10.39
N GLY A 200 19.60 -16.52 -10.33
CA GLY A 200 20.38 -15.90 -11.41
C GLY A 200 20.28 -14.37 -11.44
N TYR A 201 19.51 -13.75 -10.54
CA TYR A 201 19.38 -12.30 -10.44
C TYR A 201 20.39 -11.73 -9.45
N ASP A 202 21.21 -10.78 -9.88
CA ASP A 202 22.14 -10.06 -9.00
C ASP A 202 21.45 -8.82 -8.42
N TYR A 203 21.42 -8.70 -7.10
CA TYR A 203 20.76 -7.59 -6.42
C TYR A 203 21.47 -7.20 -5.13
N ASP A 204 22.13 -6.04 -5.14
CA ASP A 204 22.75 -5.48 -3.94
C ASP A 204 21.80 -4.54 -3.19
N LEU A 205 21.93 -4.50 -1.86
CA LEU A 205 21.13 -3.63 -1.01
C LEU A 205 22.03 -2.86 -0.06
N TYR A 206 21.99 -1.53 -0.16
CA TYR A 206 22.80 -0.61 0.63
C TYR A 206 21.93 0.14 1.62
N VAL A 207 22.41 0.27 2.86
CA VAL A 207 21.79 1.13 3.87
C VAL A 207 22.57 2.44 3.92
N HIS A 208 21.89 3.56 3.67
CA HIS A 208 22.44 4.90 3.72
C HIS A 208 21.63 5.73 4.72
N HIS A 209 22.24 6.67 5.44
CA HIS A 209 21.53 7.46 6.44
C HIS A 209 21.63 8.95 6.17
N GLY A 210 20.54 9.66 6.44
CA GLY A 210 20.51 11.12 6.48
C GLY A 210 21.11 11.71 7.75
N ALA A 211 20.88 13.00 7.97
CA ALA A 211 21.42 13.74 9.11
C ALA A 211 20.40 14.73 9.73
N GLY A 212 19.13 14.32 9.86
CA GLY A 212 18.09 15.11 10.54
C GLY A 212 17.48 16.22 9.70
N ALA A 213 16.98 15.89 8.50
CA ALA A 213 16.37 16.87 7.60
C ALA A 213 15.04 16.35 7.04
N TYR A 214 13.91 16.88 7.54
CA TYR A 214 12.57 16.53 7.07
C TYR A 214 12.40 16.65 5.56
N ILE A 215 13.00 17.68 4.96
CA ILE A 215 12.94 17.91 3.51
C ILE A 215 13.59 16.77 2.72
N CYS A 216 14.57 16.06 3.27
CA CYS A 216 15.17 14.88 2.63
C CYS A 216 14.24 13.67 2.60
N GLY A 217 13.08 13.72 3.27
CA GLY A 217 11.99 12.76 3.08
C GLY A 217 11.20 12.99 1.78
N GLU A 218 11.35 14.12 1.09
CA GLU A 218 10.76 14.33 -0.24
C GLU A 218 11.53 13.50 -1.30
N GLU A 219 10.80 12.89 -2.24
CA GLU A 219 11.33 11.94 -3.23
C GLU A 219 12.58 12.42 -3.98
N THR A 220 12.62 13.66 -4.47
CA THR A 220 13.76 14.18 -5.24
C THR A 220 14.86 14.77 -4.36
N ALA A 221 14.50 15.35 -3.22
CA ALA A 221 15.47 15.80 -2.22
C ALA A 221 16.25 14.62 -1.61
N LEU A 222 15.58 13.49 -1.39
CA LEU A 222 16.19 12.25 -0.93
C LEU A 222 17.27 11.78 -1.90
N ILE A 223 16.97 11.81 -3.22
CA ILE A 223 17.94 11.46 -4.26
C ILE A 223 19.15 12.40 -4.21
N GLU A 224 18.95 13.71 -4.13
CA GLU A 224 20.05 14.69 -4.03
C GLU A 224 20.91 14.46 -2.77
N SER A 225 20.27 14.19 -1.64
CA SER A 225 20.95 13.88 -0.38
C SER A 225 21.80 12.61 -0.49
N LEU A 226 21.25 11.56 -1.11
CA LEU A 226 21.97 10.30 -1.34
C LEU A 226 23.16 10.46 -2.30
N GLU A 227 23.07 11.39 -3.25
CA GLU A 227 24.19 11.78 -4.12
C GLU A 227 25.27 12.60 -3.42
N GLY A 228 25.11 12.89 -2.12
CA GLY A 228 26.06 13.69 -1.32
C GLY A 228 25.92 15.19 -1.55
N LYS A 229 24.84 15.65 -2.18
CA LYS A 229 24.51 17.07 -2.32
C LYS A 229 23.61 17.51 -1.17
N THR A 230 23.31 18.81 -1.10
CA THR A 230 22.27 19.29 -0.19
C THR A 230 20.92 18.73 -0.61
N GLY A 231 20.10 18.25 0.34
CA GLY A 231 18.75 17.71 0.09
C GLY A 231 17.72 18.78 -0.30
N LYS A 232 17.98 19.48 -1.41
CA LYS A 232 17.04 20.42 -2.03
C LYS A 232 16.27 19.67 -3.13
N PRO A 233 14.94 19.69 -3.15
CA PRO A 233 14.15 19.02 -4.19
C PRO A 233 14.54 19.48 -5.60
N ARG A 234 14.46 18.57 -6.56
CA ARG A 234 14.60 18.89 -7.99
C ARG A 234 13.26 19.36 -8.54
N LEU A 235 13.28 20.28 -9.50
CA LEU A 235 12.08 20.58 -10.29
C LEU A 235 11.71 19.36 -11.14
N LYS A 236 10.42 19.05 -11.19
CA LYS A 236 9.84 18.05 -12.11
C LYS A 236 9.28 18.81 -13.32
N PRO A 237 9.57 18.42 -14.59
CA PRO A 237 10.48 17.35 -15.05
C PRO A 237 11.99 17.72 -14.98
N PRO A 238 12.92 16.72 -15.00
CA PRO A 238 12.70 15.29 -15.26
C PRO A 238 12.20 14.50 -14.04
N PHE A 239 11.36 13.49 -14.29
CA PHE A 239 10.89 12.57 -13.24
C PHE A 239 11.98 11.54 -12.88
N PRO A 240 12.02 11.05 -11.62
CA PRO A 240 13.02 10.07 -11.17
C PRO A 240 13.07 8.78 -12.01
N ALA A 241 11.92 8.32 -12.52
CA ALA A 241 11.85 7.13 -13.37
C ALA A 241 12.63 7.27 -14.69
N GLY A 242 12.89 8.50 -15.14
CA GLY A 242 13.80 8.78 -16.25
C GLY A 242 15.20 9.17 -15.79
N VAL A 243 15.30 10.17 -14.90
CA VAL A 243 16.58 10.72 -14.39
C VAL A 243 16.47 10.92 -12.88
N GLY A 244 16.89 9.91 -12.12
CA GLY A 244 16.89 9.87 -10.67
C GLY A 244 18.30 9.85 -10.10
N LEU A 245 18.58 8.85 -9.26
CA LEU A 245 19.85 8.66 -8.56
C LEU A 245 21.00 8.45 -9.53
N TYR A 246 22.05 9.26 -9.40
CA TYR A 246 23.22 9.29 -10.28
C TYR A 246 22.86 9.50 -11.75
N GLY A 247 21.76 10.21 -12.01
CA GLY A 247 21.21 10.40 -13.36
C GLY A 247 20.63 9.13 -14.00
N CYS A 248 20.45 8.07 -13.20
CA CYS A 248 19.91 6.79 -13.65
C CYS A 248 18.41 6.67 -13.30
N PRO A 249 17.65 5.84 -14.04
CA PRO A 249 16.25 5.56 -13.72
C PRO A 249 16.10 5.08 -12.28
N THR A 250 15.23 5.73 -11.52
CA THR A 250 15.06 5.43 -10.09
C THR A 250 13.60 5.56 -9.68
N THR A 251 13.12 4.63 -8.87
CA THR A 251 11.84 4.79 -8.16
C THR A 251 12.10 4.91 -6.66
N VAL A 252 11.55 5.97 -6.07
CA VAL A 252 11.50 6.12 -4.61
C VAL A 252 10.17 5.57 -4.08
N THR A 253 10.21 4.74 -3.05
CA THR A 253 9.01 4.14 -2.46
C THR A 253 9.15 4.02 -0.95
N ASN A 254 8.05 4.16 -0.20
CA ASN A 254 8.09 4.08 1.25
C ASN A 254 8.35 2.64 1.73
N VAL A 255 9.00 2.49 2.89
CA VAL A 255 9.22 1.25 3.65
C VAL A 255 7.96 0.40 3.69
N GLU A 256 6.83 0.93 4.19
CA GLU A 256 5.58 0.16 4.29
C GLU A 256 5.13 -0.40 2.92
N THR A 257 5.18 0.40 1.85
CA THR A 257 4.81 -0.04 0.49
C THR A 257 5.71 -1.16 -0.03
N VAL A 258 7.01 -1.09 0.26
CA VAL A 258 7.96 -2.12 -0.16
C VAL A 258 7.80 -3.40 0.68
N ALA A 259 7.67 -3.26 1.99
CA ALA A 259 7.61 -4.38 2.92
C ALA A 259 6.32 -5.22 2.78
N VAL A 260 5.19 -4.64 2.36
CA VAL A 260 3.96 -5.43 2.12
C VAL A 260 4.04 -6.27 0.84
N ALA A 261 4.86 -5.88 -0.14
CA ALA A 261 4.84 -6.47 -1.47
C ALA A 261 5.08 -7.99 -1.49
N PRO A 262 6.07 -8.56 -0.77
CA PRO A 262 6.26 -10.01 -0.74
C PRO A 262 5.02 -10.75 -0.20
N THR A 263 4.34 -10.19 0.80
CA THR A 263 3.15 -10.80 1.39
C THR A 263 1.96 -10.74 0.45
N ILE A 264 1.77 -9.62 -0.27
CA ILE A 264 0.76 -9.49 -1.33
C ILE A 264 0.96 -10.57 -2.40
N LEU A 265 2.19 -10.71 -2.90
CA LEU A 265 2.48 -11.71 -3.94
C LEU A 265 2.32 -13.16 -3.46
N ARG A 266 2.57 -13.43 -2.16
CA ARG A 266 2.40 -14.77 -1.57
C ARG A 266 0.94 -15.14 -1.33
N ARG A 267 0.15 -14.20 -0.79
CA ARG A 267 -1.25 -14.43 -0.41
C ARG A 267 -2.23 -14.20 -1.56
N GLY A 268 -1.79 -13.49 -2.60
CA GLY A 268 -2.56 -13.15 -3.78
C GLY A 268 -3.10 -11.71 -3.73
N PRO A 269 -3.18 -11.02 -4.89
CA PRO A 269 -3.69 -9.66 -4.99
C PRO A 269 -5.19 -9.57 -4.63
N GLU A 270 -5.97 -10.62 -4.84
CA GLU A 270 -7.39 -10.67 -4.48
C GLU A 270 -7.56 -10.62 -2.96
N TRP A 271 -6.69 -11.28 -2.19
CA TRP A 271 -6.72 -11.21 -0.74
C TRP A 271 -6.46 -9.78 -0.26
N PHE A 272 -5.43 -9.11 -0.79
CA PHE A 272 -5.13 -7.74 -0.38
C PHE A 272 -6.21 -6.74 -0.83
N SER A 273 -6.72 -6.87 -2.06
CA SER A 273 -7.83 -6.04 -2.57
C SER A 273 -9.17 -6.36 -1.94
N SER A 274 -9.30 -7.51 -1.28
CA SER A 274 -10.48 -7.83 -0.49
C SER A 274 -10.65 -6.88 0.69
N PHE A 275 -9.62 -6.19 1.17
CA PHE A 275 -9.70 -5.20 2.25
C PHE A 275 -9.94 -3.78 1.76
N GLY A 276 -10.68 -3.00 2.54
CA GLY A 276 -10.96 -1.59 2.29
C GLY A 276 -11.97 -1.32 1.18
N ARG A 277 -12.28 -0.04 0.96
CA ARG A 277 -13.19 0.40 -0.11
C ARG A 277 -12.55 0.26 -1.49
N PRO A 278 -13.36 0.20 -2.57
CA PRO A 278 -12.85 0.37 -3.92
C PRO A 278 -11.91 1.58 -4.03
N ASN A 279 -10.80 1.42 -4.74
CA ASN A 279 -9.70 2.40 -4.86
C ASN A 279 -8.90 2.68 -3.56
N ASN A 280 -9.20 2.00 -2.45
CA ASN A 280 -8.55 2.18 -1.15
C ASN A 280 -8.22 0.83 -0.51
N HIS A 281 -7.59 -0.03 -1.29
CA HIS A 281 -7.38 -1.42 -0.94
C HIS A 281 -6.26 -1.64 0.10
N GLY A 282 -6.44 -2.71 0.88
CA GLY A 282 -5.42 -3.31 1.73
C GLY A 282 -5.48 -2.93 3.20
N THR A 283 -4.39 -3.21 3.89
CA THR A 283 -4.15 -2.80 5.28
C THR A 283 -3.26 -1.56 5.33
N LYS A 284 -3.23 -0.91 6.50
CA LYS A 284 -2.41 0.27 6.76
C LYS A 284 -1.92 0.27 8.20
N LEU A 285 -0.65 0.63 8.39
CA LEU A 285 -0.14 1.00 9.72
C LEU A 285 -0.62 2.40 10.08
N PHE A 286 -1.42 2.50 11.15
CA PHE A 286 -1.89 3.74 11.75
C PHE A 286 -1.05 4.07 12.98
N CYS A 287 -0.58 5.32 13.09
CA CYS A 287 0.17 5.83 14.23
C CYS A 287 -0.73 6.79 15.00
N ILE A 288 -1.42 6.30 16.03
CA ILE A 288 -2.30 7.14 16.83
C ILE A 288 -1.47 7.77 17.95
N SER A 289 -1.30 9.08 17.84
CA SER A 289 -0.51 9.90 18.77
C SER A 289 -1.36 11.03 19.38
N GLY A 290 -0.77 11.78 20.32
CA GLY A 290 -1.44 12.92 20.95
C GLY A 290 -2.40 12.52 22.07
N HIS A 291 -3.57 13.18 22.14
CA HIS A 291 -4.47 13.14 23.29
C HIS A 291 -5.45 11.95 23.28
N VAL A 292 -4.92 10.73 23.24
CA VAL A 292 -5.67 9.48 23.42
C VAL A 292 -5.21 8.75 24.69
N ASN A 293 -6.06 7.90 25.26
CA ASN A 293 -5.74 7.22 26.52
C ASN A 293 -4.53 6.26 26.40
N ARG A 294 -4.39 5.60 25.26
CA ARG A 294 -3.28 4.67 24.97
C ARG A 294 -2.75 4.88 23.54
N PRO A 295 -1.83 5.83 23.33
CA PRO A 295 -1.19 6.02 22.03
C PRO A 295 -0.51 4.74 21.55
N CYS A 296 -0.69 4.37 20.29
CA CYS A 296 -0.13 3.15 19.73
C CYS A 296 0.04 3.22 18.21
N THR A 297 0.90 2.34 17.69
CA THR A 297 0.98 2.03 16.26
C THR A 297 0.32 0.69 16.03
N VAL A 298 -0.66 0.62 15.15
CA VAL A 298 -1.41 -0.62 14.88
C VAL A 298 -1.65 -0.78 13.38
N GLU A 299 -1.51 -2.00 12.87
CA GLU A 299 -1.97 -2.32 11.51
C GLU A 299 -3.47 -2.51 11.53
N GLU A 300 -4.23 -1.95 10.60
CA GLU A 300 -5.68 -2.21 10.55
C GLU A 300 -6.16 -2.14 9.10
N GLU A 301 -7.39 -2.58 8.86
CA GLU A 301 -8.01 -2.50 7.53
C GLU A 301 -8.07 -1.03 7.07
N MET A 302 -7.74 -0.76 5.80
CA MET A 302 -8.08 0.53 5.20
C MET A 302 -9.59 0.77 5.25
N SER A 303 -9.99 2.03 5.25
CA SER A 303 -11.40 2.44 5.33
C SER A 303 -12.09 2.14 6.67
N ILE A 304 -11.37 1.74 7.72
CA ILE A 304 -11.91 1.69 9.09
C ILE A 304 -12.43 3.08 9.52
N PRO A 305 -13.59 3.19 10.19
CA PRO A 305 -14.03 4.47 10.74
C PRO A 305 -13.01 5.06 11.74
N LEU A 306 -12.72 6.36 11.64
CA LEU A 306 -11.73 7.04 12.48
C LEU A 306 -12.06 6.89 13.98
N ARG A 307 -13.33 7.05 14.33
CA ARG A 307 -13.81 6.86 15.71
C ARG A 307 -13.60 5.44 16.20
N GLU A 308 -13.92 4.44 15.37
CA GLU A 308 -13.72 3.03 15.69
C GLU A 308 -12.25 2.70 15.94
N LEU A 309 -11.35 3.21 15.09
CA LEU A 309 -9.91 3.06 15.24
C LEU A 309 -9.42 3.58 16.60
N ILE A 310 -9.86 4.78 16.99
CA ILE A 310 -9.47 5.42 18.27
C ILE A 310 -10.07 4.68 19.47
N ASP A 311 -11.37 4.40 19.43
CA ASP A 311 -12.07 3.78 20.55
C ASP A 311 -11.56 2.35 20.80
N ARG A 312 -11.39 1.55 19.73
CA ARG A 312 -10.95 0.15 19.82
C ARG A 312 -9.50 0.01 20.21
N HIS A 313 -8.57 0.67 19.50
CA HIS A 313 -7.14 0.39 19.64
C HIS A 313 -6.44 1.29 20.67
N CYS A 314 -6.98 2.49 20.92
CA CYS A 314 -6.37 3.47 21.81
C CYS A 314 -7.15 3.66 23.12
N GLY A 315 -8.34 3.04 23.24
CA GLY A 315 -9.22 3.23 24.40
C GLY A 315 -9.87 4.60 24.46
N GLY A 316 -10.04 5.27 23.31
CA GLY A 316 -10.74 6.55 23.23
C GLY A 316 -9.86 7.79 23.47
N VAL A 317 -10.47 8.94 23.23
CA VAL A 317 -9.91 10.27 23.51
C VAL A 317 -9.82 10.51 25.03
N ILE A 318 -8.81 11.24 25.48
CA ILE A 318 -8.68 11.62 26.90
C ILE A 318 -9.90 12.48 27.29
N GLY A 319 -10.64 12.05 28.30
CA GLY A 319 -11.89 12.70 28.73
C GLY A 319 -13.14 12.28 27.93
N GLY A 320 -13.02 11.27 27.06
CA GLY A 320 -14.12 10.76 26.23
C GLY A 320 -14.23 11.46 24.88
N TRP A 321 -14.98 10.86 23.96
CA TRP A 321 -15.12 11.35 22.58
C TRP A 321 -15.70 12.77 22.49
N ASP A 322 -16.54 13.17 23.45
CA ASP A 322 -17.10 14.52 23.50
C ASP A 322 -16.09 15.61 23.83
N ASN A 323 -14.94 15.23 24.41
CA ASN A 323 -13.82 16.14 24.67
C ASN A 323 -12.91 16.32 23.43
N LEU A 324 -13.22 15.66 22.31
CA LEU A 324 -12.45 15.82 21.08
C LEU A 324 -12.64 17.23 20.49
N LEU A 325 -11.54 17.89 20.15
CA LEU A 325 -11.56 19.17 19.44
C LEU A 325 -11.31 18.98 17.93
N ALA A 326 -10.18 18.37 17.59
CA ALA A 326 -9.77 18.09 16.22
C ALA A 326 -8.77 16.93 16.14
N ILE A 327 -8.64 16.34 14.95
CA ILE A 327 -7.68 15.28 14.62
C ILE A 327 -6.93 15.67 13.35
N ILE A 328 -5.63 15.39 13.29
CA ILE A 328 -4.86 15.45 12.04
C ILE A 328 -4.69 14.00 11.53
N PRO A 329 -5.39 13.60 10.45
CA PRO A 329 -5.54 12.18 10.12
C PRO A 329 -4.34 11.54 9.39
N GLY A 330 -3.48 12.33 8.74
CA GLY A 330 -2.45 11.85 7.80
C GLY A 330 -1.07 12.47 7.99
N GLY A 331 -0.65 12.69 9.24
CA GLY A 331 0.58 13.43 9.54
C GLY A 331 0.40 14.94 9.50
N SER A 332 1.38 15.71 9.99
CA SER A 332 1.27 17.17 10.09
C SER A 332 1.10 17.92 8.76
N SER A 333 1.40 17.26 7.64
CA SER A 333 1.26 17.81 6.29
C SER A 333 -0.19 17.93 5.79
N VAL A 334 -1.18 17.37 6.51
CA VAL A 334 -2.60 17.44 6.09
C VAL A 334 -3.45 18.39 6.96
N PRO A 335 -4.52 18.99 6.39
CA PRO A 335 -5.48 19.77 7.15
C PRO A 335 -6.11 19.00 8.31
N LEU A 336 -6.34 19.67 9.44
CA LEU A 336 -7.06 19.10 10.58
C LEU A 336 -8.54 18.85 10.25
N LEU A 337 -9.11 17.85 10.91
CA LEU A 337 -10.54 17.56 10.93
C LEU A 337 -11.13 18.04 12.26
N PRO A 338 -12.10 18.97 12.28
CA PRO A 338 -12.85 19.28 13.49
C PRO A 338 -13.73 18.08 13.91
N LYS A 339 -14.07 17.98 15.20
CA LYS A 339 -14.87 16.88 15.77
C LYS A 339 -16.06 16.44 14.89
N PRO A 340 -16.94 17.31 14.36
CA PRO A 340 -18.12 16.87 13.62
C PRO A 340 -17.79 16.08 12.34
N LEU A 341 -16.61 16.28 11.74
CA LEU A 341 -16.17 15.49 10.60
C LEU A 341 -15.55 14.16 11.04
N CYS A 342 -15.07 14.07 12.29
CA CYS A 342 -14.40 12.88 12.82
C CYS A 342 -15.38 11.75 13.18
N ASP A 343 -16.67 12.05 13.35
CA ASP A 343 -17.68 11.09 13.79
C ASP A 343 -17.87 9.94 12.80
N ASP A 344 -17.94 10.25 11.50
CA ASP A 344 -18.31 9.30 10.45
C ASP A 344 -17.23 9.09 9.37
N VAL A 345 -16.10 9.81 9.45
CA VAL A 345 -15.06 9.73 8.42
C VAL A 345 -14.33 8.38 8.46
N LEU A 346 -14.08 7.84 7.26
CA LEU A 346 -13.32 6.62 7.09
C LEU A 346 -11.83 6.95 6.90
N MET A 347 -10.97 6.11 7.46
CA MET A 347 -9.53 6.23 7.34
C MET A 347 -9.03 5.62 6.03
N ASP A 348 -9.30 6.32 4.94
CA ASP A 348 -8.72 6.04 3.63
C ASP A 348 -8.45 7.32 2.81
N PHE A 349 -7.73 7.19 1.69
CA PHE A 349 -7.27 8.34 0.91
C PHE A 349 -8.43 9.15 0.31
N ASP A 350 -9.49 8.48 -0.16
CA ASP A 350 -10.54 9.16 -0.90
C ASP A 350 -11.56 9.83 0.05
N ALA A 351 -11.96 9.16 1.14
CA ALA A 351 -12.84 9.76 2.16
C ALA A 351 -12.19 10.99 2.79
N LEU A 352 -10.90 10.90 3.14
CA LEU A 352 -10.20 12.03 3.75
C LEU A 352 -10.03 13.20 2.77
N ARG A 353 -9.82 12.91 1.49
CA ARG A 353 -9.82 13.94 0.44
C ARG A 353 -11.20 14.59 0.27
N GLU A 354 -12.29 13.83 0.37
CA GLU A 354 -13.67 14.35 0.28
C GLU A 354 -13.99 15.33 1.41
N VAL A 355 -13.43 15.11 2.61
CA VAL A 355 -13.51 16.05 3.74
C VAL A 355 -12.38 17.09 3.76
N GLN A 356 -11.73 17.32 2.61
CA GLN A 356 -10.68 18.34 2.41
C GLN A 356 -9.43 18.15 3.29
N SER A 357 -9.11 16.90 3.61
CA SER A 357 -7.87 16.49 4.29
C SER A 357 -7.13 15.41 3.48
N GLY A 358 -6.26 14.62 4.11
CA GLY A 358 -5.47 13.55 3.47
C GLY A 358 -5.02 12.49 4.47
N LEU A 359 -4.40 11.43 3.96
CA LEU A 359 -3.94 10.26 4.75
C LEU A 359 -2.44 10.00 4.61
#